data_AF-A0A941DRL4-F1
#
_entry.id   AF-A0A941DRL4-F1
#
_cell.length_a   1.000
_cell.length_b   1.000
_cell.length_c   1.000
_cell.angle_alpha   90.00
_cell.angle_beta   90.00
_cell.angle_gamma   90.00
#
_symmetry.space_group_name_H-M   'P 1'
#
loop_
_entity.id
_entity.type
_entity.pdbx_description
1 polymer ?
#
loop_
_entity_poly.entity_id
_entity_poly.type
_entity_poly.pdbx_seq_one_letter_code
_entity_poly.pdbx_strand_id
1 'polypeptide(L)'
;MITSLPEAPASVLDEKNAVLFGQYVGAPERIDWTGLAQPFRRHPLWQVLHHKHWNYVALATDEIFCGIAIVDVGWTNTAFAYVFDRRARKIIA
;
A
#
# COMPACT_ATOMS: atom_id res chain seq x y z
N MET A 1 19.57 -14.36 -23.52
CA MET A 1 20.41 -13.19 -23.20
C MET A 1 19.62 -12.35 -22.20
N ILE A 2 20.12 -12.17 -20.98
CA ILE A 2 19.43 -11.35 -19.97
C ILE A 2 19.74 -9.89 -20.29
N THR A 3 18.74 -9.17 -20.79
CA THR A 3 18.78 -7.71 -20.94
C THR A 3 18.54 -7.11 -19.55
N SER A 4 19.48 -6.31 -19.05
CA SER A 4 19.30 -5.58 -17.79
C SER A 4 18.15 -4.58 -17.91
N LEU A 5 17.25 -4.56 -16.93
CA LEU A 5 16.17 -3.59 -16.87
C LEU A 5 16.71 -2.17 -16.57
N PRO A 6 16.06 -1.11 -17.07
CA PRO A 6 16.41 0.28 -16.71
C PRO A 6 16.15 0.57 -15.22
N GLU A 7 16.78 1.59 -14.67
CA GLU A 7 16.50 2.04 -13.30
C GLU A 7 15.11 2.68 -13.18
N ALA A 8 14.50 2.56 -11.99
CA ALA A 8 13.18 3.11 -11.72
C ALA A 8 13.16 4.64 -11.90
N PRO A 9 12.11 5.19 -12.54
CA PRO A 9 12.00 6.63 -12.71
C PRO A 9 11.81 7.30 -11.35
N ALA A 10 12.31 8.53 -11.22
CA ALA A 10 12.17 9.30 -9.99
C ALA A 10 10.69 9.56 -9.60
N SER A 11 9.77 9.55 -10.56
CA SER A 11 8.34 9.77 -10.36
C SER A 11 7.51 8.76 -11.16
N VAL A 12 6.29 8.50 -10.71
CA VAL A 12 5.31 7.67 -11.46
C VAL A 12 4.64 8.41 -12.63
N LEU A 13 4.79 9.74 -12.69
CA LEU A 13 4.29 10.59 -13.76
C LEU A 13 5.43 11.34 -14.47
N ASP A 14 5.25 11.57 -15.77
CA ASP A 14 6.15 12.38 -16.61
C ASP A 14 5.87 13.90 -16.49
N GLU A 15 6.63 14.72 -17.21
CA GLU A 15 6.50 16.19 -17.23
C GLU A 15 5.13 16.69 -17.72
N LYS A 16 4.40 15.85 -18.46
CA LYS A 16 3.05 16.14 -18.98
C LYS A 16 1.96 15.52 -18.10
N ASN A 17 2.34 14.95 -16.96
CA ASN A 17 1.52 14.19 -16.04
C ASN A 17 0.89 12.90 -16.63
N ALA A 18 1.48 12.36 -17.70
CA ALA A 18 1.14 11.02 -18.16
C ALA A 18 1.86 9.98 -17.30
N VAL A 19 1.28 8.77 -17.22
CA VAL A 19 1.82 7.67 -16.42
C VAL A 19 3.07 7.11 -17.09
N LEU A 20 4.15 6.97 -16.31
CA LEU A 20 5.37 6.29 -16.75
C LEU A 20 5.22 4.78 -16.56
N PHE A 21 4.88 4.10 -17.65
CA PHE A 21 4.76 2.64 -17.69
C PHE A 21 6.08 1.97 -18.08
N GLY A 22 6.45 0.90 -17.40
CA GLY A 22 7.63 0.12 -17.74
C GLY A 22 8.01 -0.89 -16.67
N GLN A 23 9.06 -1.66 -16.96
CA GLN A 23 9.71 -2.52 -15.98
C GLN A 23 11.04 -1.90 -15.62
N TYR A 24 11.30 -1.80 -14.32
CA TYR A 24 12.46 -1.11 -13.81
C TYR A 24 13.10 -1.89 -12.67
N VAL A 25 14.38 -1.67 -12.44
CA VAL A 25 15.08 -2.10 -11.23
C VAL A 25 14.92 -1.03 -10.16
N GLY A 26 14.55 -1.44 -8.95
CA GLY A 26 14.36 -0.53 -7.82
C GLY A 26 12.93 0.00 -7.71
N ALA A 27 12.75 1.07 -6.95
CA ALA A 27 11.45 1.70 -6.69
C ALA A 27 11.52 3.19 -7.04
N PRO A 28 10.41 3.79 -7.53
CA PRO A 28 10.35 5.22 -7.76
C PRO A 28 10.58 6.02 -6.47
N GLU A 29 11.29 7.14 -6.57
CA GLU A 29 11.50 8.03 -5.43
C GLU A 29 10.20 8.70 -4.96
N ARG A 30 9.27 8.97 -5.89
CA ARG A 30 8.01 9.66 -5.64
C ARG A 30 6.82 8.96 -6.29
N ILE A 31 5.82 8.63 -5.48
CA ILE A 31 4.54 8.05 -5.91
C ILE A 31 3.44 9.06 -5.63
N ASP A 32 3.03 9.81 -6.66
CA ASP A 32 1.96 10.80 -6.56
C ASP A 32 1.13 10.83 -7.86
N TRP A 33 -0.18 10.77 -7.71
CA TRP A 33 -1.16 10.67 -8.78
C TRP A 33 -2.01 11.94 -8.94
N THR A 34 -1.73 13.02 -8.19
CA THR A 34 -2.57 14.24 -8.18
C THR A 34 -2.57 15.00 -9.51
N GLY A 35 -1.41 15.04 -10.19
CA GLY A 35 -1.25 15.69 -11.50
C GLY A 35 -1.83 14.92 -12.67
N LEU A 36 -2.19 13.64 -12.46
CA LEU A 36 -2.53 12.65 -13.49
C LEU A 36 -3.39 13.23 -14.61
N ALA A 37 -2.88 13.15 -15.83
CA ALA A 37 -3.55 13.67 -17.01
C ALA A 37 -4.77 12.80 -17.41
N GLN A 38 -5.63 13.36 -18.25
CA GLN A 38 -6.67 12.58 -18.93
C GLN A 38 -6.01 11.50 -19.80
N PRO A 39 -6.59 10.29 -19.93
CA PRO A 39 -7.91 9.88 -19.43
C PRO A 39 -7.92 9.32 -17.98
N PHE A 40 -6.76 9.21 -17.33
CA PHE A 40 -6.63 8.53 -16.04
C PHE A 40 -7.01 9.41 -14.84
N ARG A 41 -7.09 10.72 -15.06
CA ARG A 41 -7.55 11.69 -14.06
C ARG A 41 -8.97 11.38 -13.59
N ARG A 42 -9.10 11.00 -12.32
CA ARG A 42 -10.40 10.72 -11.70
C ARG A 42 -11.07 11.99 -11.19
N HIS A 43 -12.40 11.99 -11.19
CA HIS A 43 -13.18 13.08 -10.63
C HIS A 43 -12.96 13.17 -9.11
N PRO A 44 -12.93 14.36 -8.49
CA PRO A 44 -12.72 14.49 -7.05
C PRO A 44 -13.72 13.69 -6.20
N LEU A 45 -14.99 13.58 -6.62
CA LEU A 45 -15.99 12.72 -5.95
C LEU A 45 -15.64 11.24 -6.02
N TRP A 46 -15.00 10.79 -7.11
CA TRP A 46 -14.49 9.42 -7.21
C TRP A 46 -13.40 9.16 -6.16
N GLN A 47 -12.53 10.12 -5.86
CA GLN A 47 -11.49 9.96 -4.85
C GLN A 47 -12.05 9.96 -3.41
N VAL A 48 -13.00 10.85 -3.14
CA VAL A 48 -13.66 10.96 -1.83
C VAL A 48 -14.47 9.71 -1.49
N LEU A 49 -15.02 9.03 -2.50
CA LEU A 49 -15.77 7.79 -2.30
C LEU A 49 -14.88 6.54 -2.30
N HIS A 50 -13.64 6.59 -2.82
CA HIS A 50 -12.70 5.45 -2.92
C HIS A 50 -11.60 5.41 -1.84
N HIS A 51 -11.90 6.14 -0.76
CA HIS A 51 -11.59 6.05 0.67
C HIS A 51 -10.61 5.05 1.31
N LYS A 52 -10.13 5.53 2.47
CA LYS A 52 -9.33 4.85 3.48
C LYS A 52 -10.21 4.18 4.55
N HIS A 53 -10.11 2.87 4.70
CA HIS A 53 -10.96 2.06 5.57
C HIS A 53 -10.13 1.22 6.53
N TRP A 54 -10.51 1.26 7.82
CA TRP A 54 -9.82 0.56 8.89
C TRP A 54 -10.68 -0.58 9.42
N ASN A 55 -10.08 -1.77 9.49
CA ASN A 55 -10.72 -2.94 10.07
C ASN A 55 -9.81 -3.52 11.15
N TYR A 56 -10.40 -3.81 12.30
CA TYR A 56 -9.72 -4.41 13.43
C TYR A 56 -10.40 -5.72 13.76
N VAL A 57 -9.59 -6.78 13.91
CA VAL A 57 -10.07 -8.09 14.33
C VAL A 57 -9.15 -8.58 15.42
N ALA A 58 -9.74 -9.19 16.45
CA ALA A 58 -8.98 -9.84 17.50
C ALA A 58 -9.58 -11.21 17.83
N LEU A 59 -8.71 -12.18 18.11
CA LEU A 59 -9.05 -13.43 18.77
C LEU A 59 -8.47 -13.38 20.18
N ALA A 60 -9.33 -13.55 21.18
CA ALA A 60 -8.93 -13.62 22.57
C ALA A 60 -9.33 -14.96 23.17
N THR A 61 -8.34 -15.70 23.66
CA THR A 61 -8.53 -16.88 24.51
C THR A 61 -7.76 -16.70 25.81
N ASP A 62 -7.85 -17.68 26.71
CA ASP A 62 -7.05 -17.68 27.93
C ASP A 62 -5.54 -17.85 27.64
N GLU A 63 -5.19 -18.44 26.49
CA GLU A 63 -3.81 -18.79 26.14
C GLU A 63 -3.15 -17.73 25.25
N ILE A 64 -3.92 -17.13 24.34
CA ILE A 64 -3.40 -16.21 23.33
C ILE A 64 -4.30 -15.00 23.13
N PHE A 65 -3.70 -13.91 22.70
CA PHE A 65 -4.39 -12.80 22.07
C PHE A 65 -3.72 -12.52 20.73
N CYS A 66 -4.47 -12.59 19.63
CA CYS A 66 -3.96 -12.12 18.35
C CYS A 66 -4.81 -10.95 17.85
N GLY A 67 -4.12 -9.93 17.32
CA GLY A 67 -4.73 -8.74 16.78
C GLY A 67 -4.28 -8.53 15.35
N ILE A 68 -5.22 -8.14 14.50
CA ILE A 68 -4.96 -7.77 13.11
C ILE A 68 -5.58 -6.41 12.88
N ALA A 69 -4.77 -5.49 12.37
CA ALA A 69 -5.23 -4.22 11.84
C ALA A 69 -4.99 -4.21 10.33
N ILE A 70 -6.06 -4.00 9.59
CA ILE A 70 -6.07 -3.93 8.13
C ILE A 70 -6.45 -2.51 7.75
N VAL A 71 -5.63 -1.89 6.93
CA VAL A 71 -5.92 -0.57 6.37
C VAL A 71 -5.88 -0.62 4.84
N ASP A 72 -7.00 -0.22 4.27
CA ASP A 72 -7.12 0.18 2.88
C ASP A 72 -6.93 1.70 2.83
N VAL A 73 -6.03 2.24 2.00
CA VAL A 73 -5.83 3.70 1.88
C VAL A 73 -6.05 4.24 0.46
N GLY A 74 -6.80 3.51 -0.36
CA GLY A 74 -7.26 3.95 -1.69
C GLY A 74 -6.24 3.79 -2.83
N TRP A 75 -4.94 3.98 -2.60
CA TRP A 75 -3.87 3.72 -3.59
C TRP A 75 -2.94 2.55 -3.23
N THR A 76 -3.05 2.03 -2.00
CA THR A 76 -2.33 0.85 -1.50
C THR A 76 -3.04 0.30 -0.27
N ASN A 77 -2.87 -1.00 0.01
CA ASN A 77 -3.45 -1.68 1.16
C ASN A 77 -2.35 -2.33 1.99
N THR A 78 -2.45 -2.26 3.31
CA THR A 78 -1.51 -2.91 4.20
C THR A 78 -2.21 -3.49 5.42
N ALA A 79 -1.63 -4.55 5.97
CA ALA A 79 -2.11 -5.19 7.18
C ALA A 79 -0.92 -5.54 8.06
N PHE A 80 -1.12 -5.45 9.37
CA PHE A 80 -0.20 -5.98 10.34
C PHE A 80 -0.94 -6.86 11.34
N ALA A 81 -0.29 -7.96 11.70
CA ALA A 81 -0.81 -8.94 12.63
C ALA A 81 0.23 -9.18 13.73
N TYR A 82 -0.24 -9.57 14.90
CA TYR A 82 0.62 -10.03 15.98
C TYR A 82 -0.06 -11.14 16.78
N VAL A 83 0.77 -11.98 17.40
CA VAL A 83 0.32 -13.00 18.35
C VAL A 83 1.01 -12.80 19.68
N PHE A 84 0.21 -12.58 20.71
CA PHE A 84 0.65 -12.48 22.10
C PHE A 84 0.30 -13.77 22.85
N ASP A 85 1.33 -14.47 23.30
CA ASP A 85 1.19 -15.59 24.23
C ASP A 85 0.96 -15.03 25.64
N ARG A 86 -0.21 -15.32 26.23
CA ARG A 86 -0.59 -14.84 27.56
C ARG A 86 0.11 -15.58 28.68
N ARG A 87 0.48 -16.85 28.47
CA ARG A 87 1.19 -17.67 29.46
C ARG A 87 2.65 -17.26 29.56
N ALA A 88 3.30 -17.13 28.41
CA ALA A 88 4.69 -16.68 28.31
C ALA A 88 4.83 -15.14 28.39
N ARG A 89 3.71 -14.40 28.32
CA ARG A 89 3.62 -12.93 28.34
C ARG A 89 4.53 -12.26 27.31
N LYS A 90 4.51 -12.75 26.08
CA LYS A 90 5.38 -12.24 25.00
C LYS A 90 4.71 -12.30 23.64
N ILE A 91 5.15 -11.44 22.73
CA ILE A 91 4.81 -11.53 21.30
C ILE A 91 5.66 -12.65 20.68
N ILE A 92 5.01 -13.54 19.93
CA ILE A 92 5.65 -14.71 19.32
C ILE A 92 5.63 -14.68 17.79
N ALA A 93 4.84 -13.78 17.20
CA ALA A 93 4.75 -13.51 15.77
C ALA A 93 4.20 -12.10 15.56
#